data_AF-A0AAP3M861-F1
#
_entry.id   AF-A0AAP3M861-F1
#
_cell.length_a   1.000
_cell.length_b   1.000
_cell.length_c   1.000
_cell.angle_alpha   90.00
_cell.angle_beta   90.00
_cell.angle_gamma   90.00
#
_symmetry.space_group_name_H-M   'P 1'
#
loop_
_entity.id
_entity.type
_entity.pdbx_description
1 polymer ?
#
loop_
_entity_poly.entity_id
_entity_poly.type
_entity_poly.pdbx_seq_one_letter_code
_entity_poly.pdbx_strand_id
1 'polypeptide(L)'
;MEQLEELQGRIQTALHRIYGGVAALEQKHANRPVPTLEELDMQKHAELLADLDDEKMANAQLEERLKLLHGRLEDMEKKVAAVDGANDLIAMQAELELLRNEAGNSVEAEALKAEVTRLKQDLEAARNQAASEREKLEDDLSEATAQNEQLQAQLAAQPAAEGGAEAGDTAELETLRREVEELRARAEAAEAAPATAELADEGVSEELDLRLSELDGELQTLRASNDQLRQSNAALRAANAEGVADPALINSGLEAEVEGLKAARATDQAEVNAVLARLEPLLATAPNLPEGEEA
;
A
#
# COMPACT_ATOMS: atom_id res chain seq x y z
N MET A 1 89.30 -57.34 -14.46
CA MET A 1 88.96 -58.76 -14.72
C MET A 1 88.01 -59.27 -13.64
N GLU A 2 88.34 -59.13 -12.35
CA GLU A 2 87.46 -59.57 -11.22
C GLU A 2 86.05 -58.95 -11.20
N GLN A 3 85.90 -57.66 -11.50
CA GLN A 3 84.57 -57.01 -11.53
C GLN A 3 83.66 -57.55 -12.65
N LEU A 4 84.24 -58.03 -13.75
CA LEU A 4 83.50 -58.64 -14.85
C LEU A 4 82.99 -60.04 -14.44
N GLU A 5 83.80 -60.80 -13.70
CA GLU A 5 83.41 -62.10 -13.15
C GLU A 5 82.34 -61.97 -12.05
N GLU A 6 82.43 -60.93 -11.21
CA GLU A 6 81.40 -60.66 -10.19
C GLU A 6 80.06 -60.26 -10.84
N LEU A 7 80.08 -59.43 -11.88
CA LEU A 7 78.89 -59.09 -12.65
C LEU A 7 78.31 -60.32 -13.38
N GLN A 8 79.16 -61.16 -13.97
CA GLN A 8 78.72 -62.41 -14.60
C GLN A 8 78.07 -63.37 -13.59
N GLY A 9 78.64 -63.51 -12.39
CA GLY A 9 78.05 -64.34 -11.31
C GLY A 9 76.70 -63.81 -10.83
N ARG A 10 76.55 -62.48 -10.70
CA ARG A 10 75.26 -61.84 -10.36
C ARG A 10 74.22 -62.02 -11.47
N ILE A 11 74.62 -61.87 -12.74
CA ILE A 11 73.72 -62.09 -13.88
C ILE A 11 73.28 -63.56 -13.94
N GLN A 12 74.19 -64.52 -13.76
CA GLN A 12 73.84 -65.94 -13.72
C GLN A 12 72.89 -66.27 -12.56
N THR A 13 73.11 -65.68 -11.39
CA THR A 13 72.21 -65.84 -10.23
C THR A 13 70.83 -65.22 -10.50
N ALA A 14 70.79 -64.04 -11.11
CA ALA A 14 69.53 -63.39 -11.51
C ALA A 14 68.78 -64.19 -12.57
N LEU A 15 69.48 -64.74 -13.57
CA LEU A 15 68.90 -65.60 -14.61
C LEU A 15 68.34 -66.90 -14.02
N HIS A 16 69.05 -67.56 -13.10
CA HIS A 16 68.54 -68.74 -12.40
C HIS A 16 67.28 -68.43 -11.58
N ARG A 17 67.23 -67.26 -10.92
CA ARG A 17 66.05 -66.82 -10.17
C ARG A 17 64.87 -66.52 -11.09
N ILE A 18 65.11 -65.90 -12.24
CA ILE A 18 64.07 -65.64 -13.25
C ILE A 18 63.57 -66.97 -13.81
N TYR A 19 64.46 -67.90 -14.15
CA TYR A 19 64.08 -69.23 -14.64
C TYR A 19 63.22 -69.98 -13.62
N GLY A 20 63.60 -69.96 -12.33
CA GLY A 20 62.79 -70.53 -11.25
C GLY A 20 61.44 -69.82 -11.05
N GLY A 21 61.41 -68.49 -11.18
CA GLY A 21 60.18 -67.69 -11.08
C GLY A 21 59.21 -67.92 -12.24
N VAL A 22 59.73 -68.04 -13.47
CA VAL A 22 58.96 -68.38 -14.66
C VAL A 22 58.43 -69.80 -14.55
N ALA A 23 59.26 -70.77 -14.13
CA ALA A 23 58.82 -72.14 -13.88
C ALA A 23 57.71 -72.20 -12.82
N ALA A 24 57.79 -71.41 -11.75
CA ALA A 24 56.75 -71.34 -10.72
C ALA A 24 55.44 -70.70 -11.23
N LEU A 25 55.52 -69.69 -12.10
CA LEU A 25 54.34 -69.10 -12.74
C LEU A 25 53.71 -70.07 -13.73
N GLU A 26 54.50 -70.73 -14.58
CA GLU A 26 54.03 -71.77 -15.49
C GLU A 26 53.36 -72.92 -14.73
N GLN A 27 53.91 -73.34 -13.59
CA GLN A 27 53.32 -74.38 -12.76
C GLN A 27 52.01 -73.91 -12.07
N LYS A 28 51.94 -72.63 -11.66
CA LYS A 28 50.69 -72.02 -11.16
C LYS A 28 49.63 -71.89 -12.26
N HIS A 29 50.03 -71.55 -13.48
CA HIS A 29 49.13 -71.48 -14.63
C HIS A 29 48.69 -72.86 -15.10
N ALA A 30 49.57 -73.87 -15.07
CA ALA A 30 49.25 -75.25 -15.39
C ALA A 30 48.31 -75.88 -14.36
N ASN A 31 48.42 -75.48 -13.08
CA ASN A 31 47.56 -75.96 -12.00
C ASN A 31 46.30 -75.10 -11.80
N ARG A 32 46.13 -73.99 -12.53
CA ARG A 32 44.88 -73.24 -12.53
C ARG A 32 43.96 -73.92 -13.53
N PRO A 33 42.79 -74.44 -13.10
CA PRO A 33 41.80 -74.89 -14.06
C PRO A 33 41.42 -73.68 -14.91
N VAL A 34 41.78 -73.73 -16.19
CA VAL A 34 41.31 -72.76 -17.17
C VAL A 34 39.84 -73.09 -17.38
N PRO A 35 38.91 -72.14 -17.10
CA PRO A 35 37.51 -72.39 -17.29
C PRO A 35 37.29 -72.84 -18.72
N THR A 36 36.54 -73.91 -18.91
CA THR A 36 36.16 -74.30 -20.28
C THR A 36 35.30 -73.20 -20.89
N LEU A 37 35.25 -73.14 -22.22
CA LEU A 37 34.40 -72.18 -22.91
C LEU A 37 32.94 -72.31 -22.45
N GLU A 38 32.49 -73.55 -22.19
CA GLU A 38 31.17 -73.87 -21.64
C GLU A 38 30.97 -73.31 -20.22
N GLU A 39 31.95 -73.41 -19.33
CA GLU A 39 31.86 -72.83 -17.98
C GLU A 39 31.79 -71.30 -18.01
N LEU A 40 32.53 -70.65 -18.91
CA LEU A 40 32.49 -69.21 -19.09
C LEU A 40 31.15 -68.74 -19.66
N ASP A 41 30.58 -69.50 -20.60
CA ASP A 41 29.27 -69.21 -21.18
C ASP A 41 28.14 -69.45 -20.15
N MET A 42 28.26 -70.47 -19.30
CA MET A 42 27.34 -70.70 -18.18
C MET A 42 27.40 -69.58 -17.13
N GLN A 43 28.59 -69.07 -16.82
CA GLN A 43 28.76 -67.93 -15.90
C GLN A 43 28.12 -66.66 -16.46
N LYS A 44 28.40 -66.32 -17.73
CA LYS A 44 27.77 -65.17 -18.39
C LYS A 44 26.26 -65.30 -18.47
N HIS A 45 25.74 -66.50 -18.74
CA HIS A 45 24.31 -66.74 -18.76
C HIS A 45 23.68 -66.56 -17.37
N ALA A 46 24.37 -66.99 -16.31
CA ALA A 46 23.91 -66.78 -14.94
C ALA A 46 23.92 -65.28 -14.56
N GLU A 47 24.94 -64.53 -14.97
CA GLU A 47 25.01 -63.06 -14.79
C GLU A 47 23.88 -62.35 -15.54
N LEU A 48 23.65 -62.69 -16.82
CA LEU A 48 22.56 -62.12 -17.61
C LEU A 48 21.17 -62.42 -17.04
N LEU A 49 20.97 -63.60 -16.44
CA LEU A 49 19.72 -63.92 -15.74
C LEU A 49 19.54 -63.08 -14.48
N ALA A 50 20.61 -62.86 -13.71
CA ALA A 50 20.57 -62.02 -12.53
C ALA A 50 20.25 -60.56 -12.90
N ASP A 51 20.92 -60.01 -13.91
CA ASP A 51 20.65 -58.66 -14.42
C ASP A 51 19.21 -58.52 -14.91
N LEU A 52 18.69 -59.54 -15.62
CA LEU A 52 17.31 -59.54 -16.10
C LEU A 52 16.30 -59.55 -14.95
N ASP A 53 16.58 -60.30 -13.88
CA ASP A 53 15.70 -60.34 -12.71
C ASP A 53 15.76 -59.03 -11.91
N ASP A 54 16.93 -58.39 -11.81
CA ASP A 54 17.08 -57.05 -11.21
C ASP A 54 16.31 -55.99 -12.00
N GLU A 55 16.41 -55.99 -13.34
CA GLU A 55 15.66 -55.08 -14.22
C GLU A 55 14.14 -55.30 -14.13
N LYS A 56 13.68 -56.56 -14.00
CA LYS A 56 12.26 -56.84 -13.77
C LYS A 56 11.77 -56.30 -12.43
N MET A 57 12.58 -56.42 -11.37
CA MET A 57 12.23 -55.87 -10.06
C MET A 57 12.20 -54.33 -10.09
N ALA A 58 13.14 -53.69 -10.79
CA ALA A 58 13.13 -52.24 -11.00
C ALA A 58 11.89 -51.79 -11.78
N ASN A 59 11.54 -52.48 -12.86
CA ASN A 59 10.33 -52.19 -13.64
C ASN A 59 9.06 -52.36 -12.82
N ALA A 60 8.93 -53.42 -12.01
CA ALA A 60 7.79 -53.61 -11.13
C ALA A 60 7.63 -52.45 -10.12
N GLN A 61 8.74 -51.98 -9.54
CA GLN A 61 8.72 -50.81 -8.64
C GLN A 61 8.33 -49.51 -9.36
N LEU A 62 8.77 -49.33 -10.61
CA LEU A 62 8.38 -48.17 -11.42
C LEU A 62 6.89 -48.22 -11.79
N GLU A 63 6.35 -49.39 -12.14
CA GLU A 63 4.92 -49.57 -12.41
C GLU A 63 4.07 -49.24 -11.17
N GLU A 64 4.48 -49.65 -9.97
CA GLU A 64 3.81 -49.29 -8.73
C GLU A 64 3.85 -47.77 -8.47
N ARG A 65 5.01 -47.13 -8.68
CA ARG A 65 5.15 -45.68 -8.55
C ARG A 65 4.28 -44.93 -9.56
N LEU A 66 4.25 -45.39 -10.81
CA LEU A 66 3.40 -44.82 -11.85
C LEU A 66 1.93 -44.96 -11.47
N LYS A 67 1.50 -46.12 -10.98
CA LYS A 67 0.12 -46.34 -10.53
C LYS A 67 -0.27 -45.39 -9.39
N LEU A 68 0.63 -45.19 -8.42
CA LEU A 68 0.40 -44.26 -7.31
C LEU A 68 0.36 -42.79 -7.77
N LEU A 69 1.22 -42.40 -8.70
CA LEU A 69 1.20 -41.07 -9.31
C LEU A 69 -0.08 -40.82 -10.11
N HIS A 70 -0.52 -41.80 -10.90
CA HIS A 70 -1.78 -41.71 -11.64
C HIS A 70 -2.98 -41.58 -10.70
N GLY A 71 -3.04 -42.38 -9.63
CA GLY A 71 -4.10 -42.24 -8.62
C GLY A 71 -4.09 -40.86 -7.95
N ARG A 72 -2.90 -40.33 -7.62
CA ARG A 72 -2.77 -38.99 -7.05
C ARG A 72 -3.17 -37.88 -8.04
N LEU A 73 -2.86 -38.02 -9.32
CA LEU A 73 -3.29 -37.08 -10.36
C LEU A 73 -4.80 -37.11 -10.53
N GLU A 74 -5.41 -38.30 -10.57
CA GLU A 74 -6.87 -38.45 -10.68
C GLU A 74 -7.60 -37.85 -9.46
N ASP A 75 -7.06 -38.04 -8.25
CA ASP A 75 -7.58 -37.41 -7.04
C ASP A 75 -7.45 -35.87 -7.08
N MET A 76 -6.35 -35.35 -7.61
CA MET A 76 -6.17 -33.90 -7.79
C MET A 76 -7.10 -33.35 -8.87
N GLU A 77 -7.26 -34.04 -10.00
CA GLU A 77 -8.22 -33.67 -11.04
C GLU A 77 -9.64 -33.65 -10.51
N LYS A 78 -10.05 -34.65 -9.71
CA LYS A 78 -11.37 -34.66 -9.06
C LYS A 78 -11.53 -33.51 -8.08
N LYS A 79 -10.49 -33.16 -7.32
CA LYS A 79 -10.52 -32.00 -6.41
C LYS A 79 -10.61 -30.68 -7.17
N VAL A 80 -9.87 -30.53 -8.26
CA VAL A 80 -9.93 -29.35 -9.13
C VAL A 80 -11.28 -29.26 -9.83
N ALA A 81 -11.85 -30.37 -10.29
CA ALA A 81 -13.18 -30.41 -10.90
C ALA A 81 -14.32 -30.17 -9.88
N ALA A 82 -14.12 -30.55 -8.62
CA ALA A 82 -15.06 -30.24 -7.54
C ALA A 82 -14.97 -28.78 -7.08
N VAL A 83 -13.85 -28.10 -7.35
CA VAL A 83 -13.76 -26.64 -7.27
C VAL A 83 -14.34 -26.11 -8.58
N ASP A 84 -15.65 -25.89 -8.58
CA ASP A 84 -16.42 -25.24 -9.64
C ASP A 84 -16.03 -23.74 -9.80
N GLY A 85 -14.73 -23.44 -9.81
CA GLY A 85 -14.20 -22.08 -9.83
C GLY A 85 -14.64 -21.29 -11.05
N ALA A 86 -15.00 -21.95 -12.16
CA ALA A 86 -15.61 -21.27 -13.29
C ALA A 86 -17.02 -20.77 -12.99
N ASN A 87 -17.86 -21.58 -12.32
CA ASN A 87 -19.22 -21.18 -11.97
C ASN A 87 -19.23 -20.17 -10.81
N ASP A 88 -18.35 -20.33 -9.83
CA ASP A 88 -18.20 -19.39 -8.72
C ASP A 88 -17.68 -18.03 -9.19
N LEU A 89 -16.73 -18.00 -10.13
CA LEU A 89 -16.26 -16.74 -10.74
C LEU A 89 -17.34 -16.09 -11.60
N ILE A 90 -18.13 -16.86 -12.34
CA ILE A 90 -19.25 -16.34 -13.12
C ILE A 90 -20.34 -15.77 -12.18
N ALA A 91 -20.63 -16.45 -11.07
CA ALA A 91 -21.58 -15.98 -10.06
C ALA A 91 -21.09 -14.68 -9.39
N MET A 92 -19.83 -14.63 -8.95
CA MET A 92 -19.24 -13.41 -8.39
C MET A 92 -19.21 -12.26 -9.40
N GLN A 93 -18.91 -12.53 -10.68
CA GLN A 93 -18.95 -11.49 -11.71
C GLN A 93 -20.37 -10.94 -11.91
N ALA A 94 -21.38 -11.81 -11.93
CA ALA A 94 -22.77 -11.39 -12.05
C ALA A 94 -23.24 -10.55 -10.84
N GLU A 95 -22.83 -10.92 -9.62
CA GLU A 95 -23.12 -10.14 -8.41
C GLU A 95 -22.42 -8.78 -8.43
N LEU A 96 -21.15 -8.71 -8.86
CA LEU A 96 -20.43 -7.45 -9.01
C LEU A 96 -21.05 -6.54 -10.07
N GLU A 97 -21.54 -7.11 -11.17
CA GLU A 97 -22.26 -6.34 -12.19
C GLU A 97 -23.60 -5.79 -11.67
N LEU A 98 -24.33 -6.57 -10.86
CA LEU A 98 -25.55 -6.10 -10.20
C LEU A 98 -25.26 -4.95 -9.22
N LEU A 99 -24.30 -5.12 -8.31
CA LEU A 99 -23.91 -4.07 -7.36
C LEU A 99 -23.41 -2.81 -8.05
N ARG A 100 -22.68 -2.95 -9.16
CA ARG A 100 -22.22 -1.82 -9.98
C ARG A 100 -23.39 -1.07 -10.63
N ASN A 101 -24.39 -1.80 -11.12
CA ASN A 101 -25.59 -1.20 -11.70
C ASN A 101 -26.46 -0.54 -10.63
N GLU A 102 -26.60 -1.14 -9.45
CA GLU A 102 -27.32 -0.58 -8.30
C GLU A 102 -26.64 0.67 -7.76
N ALA A 103 -25.31 0.67 -7.62
CA ALA A 103 -24.55 1.86 -7.21
C ALA A 103 -24.57 2.96 -8.28
N GLY A 104 -24.58 2.60 -9.57
CA GLY A 104 -24.65 3.54 -10.68
C GLY A 104 -26.03 4.17 -10.89
N ASN A 105 -27.11 3.44 -10.57
CA ASN A 105 -28.50 3.87 -10.70
C ASN A 105 -29.18 4.15 -9.35
N SER A 106 -28.43 4.29 -8.25
CA SER A 106 -29.07 4.57 -6.98
C SER A 106 -29.69 5.98 -7.04
N VAL A 107 -30.95 6.08 -6.61
CA VAL A 107 -31.67 7.37 -6.54
C VAL A 107 -30.88 8.37 -5.69
N GLU A 108 -30.13 7.87 -4.69
CA GLU A 108 -29.23 8.65 -3.85
C GLU A 108 -28.04 9.21 -4.64
N ALA A 109 -27.40 8.42 -5.52
CA ALA A 109 -26.29 8.88 -6.34
C ALA A 109 -26.74 9.95 -7.36
N GLU A 110 -27.91 9.79 -7.95
CA GLU A 110 -28.51 10.80 -8.83
C GLU A 110 -28.89 12.08 -8.05
N ALA A 111 -29.45 11.93 -6.85
CA ALA A 111 -29.79 13.05 -5.96
C ALA A 111 -28.55 13.82 -5.51
N LEU A 112 -27.49 13.13 -5.08
CA LEU A 112 -26.22 13.75 -4.72
C LEU A 112 -25.57 14.47 -5.90
N LYS A 113 -25.62 13.87 -7.09
CA LYS A 113 -25.12 14.52 -8.31
C LYS A 113 -25.91 15.79 -8.64
N ALA A 114 -27.24 15.75 -8.50
CA ALA A 114 -28.09 16.94 -8.68
C ALA A 114 -27.78 18.01 -7.63
N GLU A 115 -27.60 17.63 -6.36
CA GLU A 115 -27.25 18.55 -5.28
C GLU A 115 -25.88 19.19 -5.50
N VAL A 116 -24.87 18.42 -5.92
CA VAL A 116 -23.56 18.96 -6.30
C VAL A 116 -23.66 19.96 -7.45
N THR A 117 -24.48 19.69 -8.46
CA THR A 117 -24.68 20.66 -9.56
C THR A 117 -25.37 21.93 -9.08
N ARG A 118 -26.34 21.82 -8.19
CA ARG A 118 -27.02 22.97 -7.59
C ARG A 118 -26.07 23.79 -6.73
N LEU A 119 -25.31 23.15 -5.83
CA LEU A 119 -24.33 23.84 -4.98
C LEU A 119 -23.24 24.55 -5.80
N LYS A 120 -22.82 23.97 -6.93
CA LYS A 120 -21.91 24.65 -7.87
C LYS A 120 -22.52 25.91 -8.47
N GLN A 121 -23.78 25.86 -8.90
CA GLN A 121 -24.49 27.02 -9.42
C GLN A 121 -24.69 28.10 -8.34
N ASP A 122 -25.06 27.71 -7.12
CA ASP A 122 -25.23 28.62 -5.98
C ASP A 122 -23.88 29.29 -5.61
N LEU A 123 -22.77 28.54 -5.64
CA LEU A 123 -21.42 29.09 -5.42
C LEU A 123 -20.99 30.07 -6.51
N GLU A 124 -21.25 29.75 -7.78
CA GLU A 124 -20.96 30.67 -8.90
C GLU A 124 -21.78 31.95 -8.79
N ALA A 125 -23.07 31.85 -8.45
CA ALA A 125 -23.94 33.00 -8.22
C ALA A 125 -23.46 33.87 -7.06
N ALA A 126 -23.14 33.25 -5.92
CA ALA A 126 -22.60 33.97 -4.75
C ALA A 126 -21.27 34.66 -5.07
N ARG A 127 -20.38 34.01 -5.83
CA ARG A 127 -19.11 34.60 -6.27
C ARG A 127 -19.31 35.81 -7.18
N ASN A 128 -20.27 35.74 -8.11
CA ASN A 128 -20.60 36.87 -8.99
C ASN A 128 -21.23 38.03 -8.21
N GLN A 129 -22.12 37.72 -7.26
CA GLN A 129 -22.71 38.73 -6.39
C GLN A 129 -21.65 39.44 -5.55
N ALA A 130 -20.78 38.68 -4.88
CA ALA A 130 -19.67 39.23 -4.09
C ALA A 130 -18.71 40.08 -4.94
N ALA A 131 -18.44 39.68 -6.19
CA ALA A 131 -17.65 40.49 -7.12
C ALA A 131 -18.33 41.84 -7.43
N SER A 132 -19.65 41.84 -7.68
CA SER A 132 -20.41 43.07 -7.94
C SER A 132 -20.52 44.00 -6.72
N GLU A 133 -20.65 43.43 -5.52
CA GLU A 133 -20.69 44.19 -4.26
C GLU A 133 -19.33 44.82 -3.98
N ARG A 134 -18.24 44.09 -4.26
CA ARG A 134 -16.88 44.62 -4.16
C ARG A 134 -16.64 45.77 -5.13
N GLU A 135 -17.07 45.64 -6.39
CA GLU A 135 -16.93 46.72 -7.39
C GLU A 135 -17.66 47.98 -6.94
N LYS A 136 -18.90 47.86 -6.44
CA LYS A 136 -19.65 48.99 -5.88
C LYS A 136 -18.95 49.64 -4.69
N LEU A 137 -18.43 48.84 -3.76
CA LEU A 137 -17.69 49.37 -2.60
C LEU A 137 -16.39 50.07 -3.01
N GLU A 138 -15.73 49.60 -4.08
CA GLU A 138 -14.54 50.23 -4.64
C GLU A 138 -14.88 51.57 -5.30
N ASP A 139 -15.99 51.64 -6.03
CA ASP A 139 -16.53 52.89 -6.59
C ASP A 139 -16.90 53.88 -5.47
N ASP A 140 -17.68 53.45 -4.47
CA ASP A 140 -18.09 54.27 -3.33
C ASP A 140 -16.88 54.80 -2.53
N LEU A 141 -15.86 53.95 -2.33
CA LEU A 141 -14.61 54.35 -1.68
C LEU A 141 -13.88 55.41 -2.51
N SER A 142 -13.80 55.23 -3.83
CA SER A 142 -13.17 56.21 -4.72
C SER A 142 -13.88 57.56 -4.66
N GLU A 143 -15.22 57.57 -4.63
CA GLU A 143 -16.01 58.79 -4.51
C GLU A 143 -15.78 59.46 -3.14
N ALA A 144 -15.81 58.68 -2.05
CA ALA A 144 -15.57 59.19 -0.70
C ALA A 144 -14.15 59.76 -0.53
N THR A 145 -13.14 59.15 -1.16
CA THR A 145 -11.77 59.70 -1.14
C THR A 145 -11.68 61.01 -1.90
N ALA A 146 -12.30 61.13 -3.08
CA ALA A 146 -12.35 62.37 -3.85
C ALA A 146 -13.09 63.49 -3.08
N GLN A 147 -14.20 63.18 -2.42
CA GLN A 147 -14.93 64.13 -1.56
C GLN A 147 -14.06 64.59 -0.37
N ASN A 148 -13.31 63.68 0.26
CA ASN A 148 -12.39 64.02 1.35
C ASN A 148 -11.28 64.96 0.87
N GLU A 149 -10.64 64.66 -0.26
CA GLU A 149 -9.62 65.52 -0.85
C GLU A 149 -10.19 66.92 -1.18
N GLN A 150 -11.41 66.98 -1.72
CA GLN A 150 -12.09 68.24 -1.99
C GLN A 150 -12.38 69.03 -0.70
N LEU A 151 -12.88 68.37 0.35
CA LEU A 151 -13.13 69.02 1.65
C LEU A 151 -11.84 69.51 2.30
N GLN A 152 -10.77 68.72 2.24
CA GLN A 152 -9.44 69.14 2.71
C GLN A 152 -8.93 70.36 1.94
N ALA A 153 -9.10 70.40 0.62
CA ALA A 153 -8.76 71.55 -0.20
C ALA A 153 -9.61 72.79 0.14
N GLN A 154 -10.91 72.61 0.42
CA GLN A 154 -11.80 73.70 0.86
C GLN A 154 -11.39 74.26 2.22
N LEU A 155 -11.03 73.41 3.18
CA LEU A 155 -10.51 73.81 4.49
C LEU A 155 -9.17 74.54 4.37
N ALA A 156 -8.27 74.07 3.49
CA ALA A 156 -7.00 74.74 3.23
C ALA A 156 -7.14 76.10 2.50
N ALA A 157 -8.21 76.25 1.69
CA ALA A 157 -8.52 77.48 0.98
C ALA A 157 -9.34 78.49 1.82
N GLN A 158 -9.84 78.10 2.99
CA GLN A 158 -10.39 79.07 3.93
C GLN A 158 -9.27 80.00 4.39
N PRO A 159 -9.40 81.33 4.19
CA PRO A 159 -8.41 82.25 4.70
C PRO A 159 -8.37 82.10 6.22
N ALA A 160 -7.17 82.09 6.79
CA ALA A 160 -6.99 82.23 8.23
C ALA A 160 -7.62 83.56 8.66
N ALA A 161 -8.88 83.51 9.08
CA ALA A 161 -9.57 84.63 9.68
C ALA A 161 -8.95 84.82 11.07
N GLU A 162 -7.91 85.66 11.13
CA GLU A 162 -7.60 86.41 12.33
C GLU A 162 -8.84 87.25 12.69
N GLY A 163 -9.68 86.76 13.59
CA GLY A 163 -10.85 87.51 13.99
C GLY A 163 -11.81 86.77 14.91
N GLY A 164 -11.66 87.02 16.21
CA GLY A 164 -12.79 87.06 17.14
C GLY A 164 -13.20 85.72 17.75
N ALA A 165 -12.69 85.46 18.95
CA ALA A 165 -13.35 84.58 19.91
C ALA A 165 -14.74 85.14 20.23
N GLU A 166 -15.79 84.66 19.56
CA GLU A 166 -17.16 84.78 20.03
C GLU A 166 -17.55 83.50 20.77
N ALA A 167 -18.13 83.69 21.95
CA ALA A 167 -18.39 82.69 22.99
C ALA A 167 -19.40 81.57 22.63
N GLY A 168 -19.64 81.31 21.34
CA GLY A 168 -20.43 80.17 20.83
C GLY A 168 -19.58 78.90 20.65
N ASP A 169 -18.34 79.04 20.18
CA ASP A 169 -17.44 77.91 19.88
C ASP A 169 -17.07 77.10 21.13
N THR A 170 -17.03 77.71 22.32
CA THR A 170 -16.66 76.99 23.54
C THR A 170 -17.67 75.92 23.94
N ALA A 171 -18.96 76.13 23.64
CA ALA A 171 -20.01 75.16 23.96
C ALA A 171 -20.02 73.98 22.97
N GLU A 172 -19.88 74.27 21.67
CA GLU A 172 -19.82 73.25 20.62
C GLU A 172 -18.51 72.43 20.69
N LEU A 173 -17.40 73.08 21.05
CA LEU A 173 -16.13 72.38 21.32
C LEU A 173 -16.21 71.50 22.58
N GLU A 174 -16.94 71.91 23.62
CA GLU A 174 -17.18 71.06 24.78
C GLU A 174 -18.08 69.85 24.45
N THR A 175 -19.09 70.01 23.59
CA THR A 175 -19.92 68.89 23.14
C THR A 175 -19.13 67.91 22.28
N LEU A 176 -18.34 68.40 21.31
CA LEU A 176 -17.51 67.55 20.46
C LEU A 176 -16.41 66.83 21.24
N ARG A 177 -15.82 67.48 22.26
CA ARG A 177 -14.85 66.83 23.16
C ARG A 177 -15.47 65.69 23.97
N ARG A 178 -16.69 65.88 24.47
CA ARG A 178 -17.43 64.81 25.17
C ARG A 178 -17.74 63.64 24.24
N GLU A 179 -18.13 63.92 23.00
CA GLU A 179 -18.44 62.88 22.02
C GLU A 179 -17.18 62.10 21.60
N VAL A 180 -16.03 62.79 21.46
CA VAL A 180 -14.73 62.13 21.22
C VAL A 180 -14.27 61.30 22.42
N GLU A 181 -14.46 61.78 23.65
CA GLU A 181 -14.17 60.98 24.85
C GLU A 181 -15.09 59.76 24.95
N GLU A 182 -16.37 59.90 24.62
CA GLU A 182 -17.33 58.80 24.61
C GLU A 182 -16.98 57.76 23.54
N LEU A 183 -16.62 58.18 22.32
CA LEU A 183 -16.18 57.28 21.26
C LEU A 183 -14.85 56.60 21.59
N ARG A 184 -13.90 57.31 22.23
CA ARG A 184 -12.65 56.71 22.72
C ARG A 184 -12.91 55.68 23.81
N ALA A 185 -13.77 55.98 24.77
CA ALA A 185 -14.17 55.03 25.81
C ALA A 185 -14.89 53.80 25.23
N ARG A 186 -15.67 53.97 24.16
CA ARG A 186 -16.33 52.87 23.43
C ARG A 186 -15.33 52.00 22.67
N ALA A 187 -14.30 52.60 22.09
CA ALA A 187 -13.21 51.90 21.42
C ALA A 187 -12.33 51.14 22.42
N GLU A 188 -11.93 51.77 23.53
CA GLU A 188 -11.20 51.09 24.62
C GLU A 188 -12.02 49.96 25.25
N ALA A 189 -13.34 50.12 25.38
CA ALA A 189 -14.21 49.04 25.86
C ALA A 189 -14.39 47.89 24.85
N ALA A 190 -14.26 48.17 23.54
CA ALA A 190 -14.26 47.15 22.49
C ALA A 190 -12.92 46.41 22.41
N GLU A 191 -11.79 47.11 22.63
CA GLU A 191 -10.45 46.52 22.73
C GLU A 191 -10.23 45.78 24.07
N ALA A 192 -10.89 46.20 25.16
CA ALA A 192 -10.86 45.54 26.47
C ALA A 192 -11.91 44.43 26.62
N ALA A 193 -12.76 44.20 25.61
CA ALA A 193 -13.63 43.03 25.57
C ALA A 193 -12.74 41.77 25.57
N PRO A 194 -13.03 40.77 26.43
CA PRO A 194 -12.07 39.75 26.78
C PRO A 194 -11.66 38.88 25.58
N ALA A 195 -10.36 38.56 25.53
CA ALA A 195 -9.66 37.58 24.68
C ALA A 195 -10.20 36.14 24.74
N THR A 196 -11.47 35.96 25.13
CA THR A 196 -12.20 34.68 25.12
C THR A 196 -12.54 34.21 23.70
N ALA A 197 -12.51 35.10 22.71
CA ALA A 197 -12.67 34.73 21.30
C ALA A 197 -11.34 34.19 20.71
N GLU A 198 -10.19 34.78 21.04
CA GLU A 198 -8.87 34.33 20.57
C GLU A 198 -8.45 32.99 21.18
N LEU A 199 -8.74 32.74 22.46
CA LEU A 199 -8.42 31.46 23.11
C LEU A 199 -9.24 30.27 22.59
N ALA A 200 -10.45 30.52 22.08
CA ALA A 200 -11.27 29.50 21.43
C ALA A 200 -10.81 29.23 19.99
N ASP A 201 -10.29 30.26 19.31
CA ASP A 201 -9.74 30.16 17.96
C ASP A 201 -8.37 29.47 17.95
N GLU A 202 -7.49 29.74 18.93
CA GLU A 202 -6.19 29.08 19.09
C GLU A 202 -6.34 27.58 19.38
N GLY A 203 -7.25 27.17 20.28
CA GLY A 203 -7.46 25.76 20.59
C GLY A 203 -8.07 24.96 19.43
N VAL A 204 -8.94 25.60 18.64
CA VAL A 204 -9.49 25.01 17.41
C VAL A 204 -8.43 24.95 16.31
N SER A 205 -7.54 25.94 16.21
CA SER A 205 -6.40 25.95 15.28
C SER A 205 -5.39 24.86 15.62
N GLU A 206 -5.03 24.66 16.89
CA GLU A 206 -4.11 23.60 17.30
C GLU A 206 -4.69 22.19 17.05
N GLU A 207 -5.99 21.98 17.27
CA GLU A 207 -6.64 20.71 16.96
C GLU A 207 -6.72 20.46 15.45
N LEU A 208 -6.96 21.50 14.64
CA LEU A 208 -6.90 21.42 13.18
C LEU A 208 -5.49 21.09 12.67
N ASP A 209 -4.46 21.72 13.22
CA ASP A 209 -3.06 21.48 12.85
C ASP A 209 -2.61 20.05 13.19
N LEU A 210 -3.03 19.52 14.34
CA LEU A 210 -2.81 18.12 14.72
C LEU A 210 -3.47 17.15 13.74
N ARG A 211 -4.74 17.38 13.40
CA ARG A 211 -5.45 16.52 12.42
C ARG A 211 -4.86 16.62 11.02
N LEU A 212 -4.42 17.79 10.59
CA LEU A 212 -3.73 17.95 9.30
C LEU A 212 -2.39 17.20 9.30
N SER A 213 -1.63 17.24 10.38
CA SER A 213 -0.39 16.46 10.54
C SER A 213 -0.65 14.95 10.51
N GLU A 214 -1.72 14.47 11.15
CA GLU A 214 -2.10 13.05 11.11
C GLU A 214 -2.48 12.62 9.70
N LEU A 215 -3.30 13.42 9.01
CA LEU A 215 -3.78 13.15 7.66
C LEU A 215 -2.64 13.19 6.63
N ASP A 216 -1.65 14.08 6.81
CA ASP A 216 -0.42 14.09 6.02
C ASP A 216 0.42 12.81 6.24
N GLY A 217 0.49 12.32 7.49
CA GLY A 217 1.14 11.05 7.81
C GLY A 217 0.45 9.86 7.15
N GLU A 218 -0.88 9.81 7.20
CA GLU A 218 -1.68 8.79 6.54
C GLU A 218 -1.52 8.83 5.01
N LEU A 219 -1.52 10.02 4.40
CA LEU A 219 -1.29 10.20 2.96
C LEU A 219 0.13 9.76 2.55
N GLN A 220 1.15 10.03 3.36
CA GLN A 220 2.51 9.54 3.11
C GLN A 220 2.55 8.01 3.18
N THR A 221 1.88 7.41 4.16
CA THR A 221 1.81 5.94 4.33
C THR A 221 1.07 5.28 3.16
N LEU A 222 -0.03 5.89 2.69
CA LEU A 222 -0.79 5.44 1.53
C LEU A 222 0.03 5.55 0.23
N ARG A 223 0.80 6.63 0.06
CA ARG A 223 1.71 6.77 -1.10
C ARG A 223 2.79 5.69 -1.08
N ALA A 224 3.40 5.44 0.09
CA ALA A 224 4.40 4.39 0.24
C ALA A 224 3.84 3.01 -0.08
N SER A 225 2.64 2.66 0.41
CA SER A 225 2.00 1.38 0.10
C SER A 225 1.61 1.27 -1.38
N ASN A 226 1.17 2.37 -2.02
CA ASN A 226 0.87 2.38 -3.45
C ASN A 226 2.13 2.18 -4.31
N ASP A 227 3.24 2.83 -3.94
CA ASP A 227 4.53 2.67 -4.61
C ASP A 227 5.06 1.23 -4.45
N GLN A 228 4.89 0.63 -3.28
CA GLN A 228 5.23 -0.77 -3.01
C GLN A 228 4.38 -1.74 -3.83
N LEU A 229 3.07 -1.50 -3.94
CA LEU A 229 2.17 -2.29 -4.81
C LEU A 229 2.53 -2.15 -6.29
N ARG A 230 2.94 -0.95 -6.74
CA ARG A 230 3.40 -0.73 -8.12
C ARG A 230 4.70 -1.46 -8.40
N GLN A 231 5.66 -1.44 -7.48
CA GLN A 231 6.91 -2.20 -7.60
C GLN A 231 6.65 -3.71 -7.61
N SER A 232 5.82 -4.21 -6.70
CA SER A 232 5.43 -5.63 -6.63
C SER A 232 4.75 -6.08 -7.92
N ASN A 233 3.79 -5.30 -8.44
CA ASN A 233 3.16 -5.57 -9.73
C ASN A 233 4.14 -5.53 -10.91
N ALA A 234 5.12 -4.61 -10.90
CA ALA A 234 6.15 -4.56 -11.93
C ALA A 234 7.05 -5.80 -11.88
N ALA A 235 7.43 -6.25 -10.68
CA ALA A 235 8.23 -7.47 -10.47
C ALA A 235 7.45 -8.72 -10.87
N LEU A 236 6.17 -8.83 -10.53
CA LEU A 236 5.31 -9.95 -10.95
C LEU A 236 5.11 -9.98 -12.47
N ARG A 237 4.96 -8.82 -13.12
CA ARG A 237 4.90 -8.76 -14.59
C ARG A 237 6.23 -9.16 -15.24
N ALA A 238 7.37 -8.77 -14.66
CA ALA A 238 8.68 -9.18 -15.14
C ALA A 238 8.90 -10.70 -14.97
N ALA A 239 8.59 -11.25 -13.80
CA ALA A 239 8.67 -12.69 -13.53
C ALA A 239 7.73 -13.52 -14.42
N ASN A 240 6.50 -13.04 -14.65
CA ASN A 240 5.56 -13.65 -15.59
C ASN A 240 6.05 -13.56 -17.05
N ALA A 241 6.71 -12.47 -17.45
CA ALA A 241 7.29 -12.33 -18.78
C ALA A 241 8.51 -13.24 -19.00
N GLU A 242 9.24 -13.57 -17.92
CA GLU A 242 10.34 -14.53 -17.93
C GLU A 242 9.87 -15.99 -17.82
N GLY A 243 8.57 -16.22 -17.60
CA GLY A 243 7.99 -17.56 -17.49
C GLY A 243 8.40 -18.34 -16.24
N VAL A 244 8.98 -17.65 -15.25
CA VAL A 244 9.46 -18.24 -14.00
C VAL A 244 8.66 -17.63 -12.85
N ALA A 245 7.70 -18.38 -12.34
CA ALA A 245 6.99 -18.03 -11.10
C ALA A 245 7.95 -18.20 -9.91
N ASP A 246 8.67 -17.13 -9.55
CA ASP A 246 9.55 -17.12 -8.38
C ASP A 246 8.70 -17.11 -7.08
N PRO A 247 8.80 -18.16 -6.23
CA PRO A 247 8.08 -18.24 -4.97
C PRO A 247 8.37 -17.06 -4.02
N ALA A 248 9.56 -16.46 -4.10
CA ALA A 248 9.92 -15.32 -3.25
C ALA A 248 9.13 -14.05 -3.60
N LEU A 249 8.88 -13.80 -4.89
CA LEU A 249 8.09 -12.67 -5.36
C LEU A 249 6.60 -12.83 -5.03
N ILE A 250 6.09 -14.07 -5.10
CA ILE A 250 4.72 -14.39 -4.69
C ILE A 250 4.54 -14.12 -3.19
N ASN A 251 5.48 -14.59 -2.35
CA ASN A 251 5.43 -14.34 -0.91
C ASN A 251 5.52 -12.85 -0.57
N SER A 252 6.40 -12.10 -1.23
CA SER A 252 6.50 -10.63 -1.11
C SER A 252 5.19 -9.94 -1.52
N GLY A 253 4.55 -10.39 -2.59
CA GLY A 253 3.26 -9.87 -3.03
C GLY A 253 2.15 -10.14 -2.01
N LEU A 254 2.07 -11.36 -1.50
CA LEU A 254 1.12 -11.76 -0.46
C LEU A 254 1.35 -10.99 0.85
N GLU A 255 2.59 -10.76 1.26
CA GLU A 255 2.93 -9.93 2.43
C GLU A 255 2.45 -8.49 2.26
N ALA A 256 2.66 -7.89 1.08
CA ALA A 256 2.18 -6.55 0.77
C ALA A 256 0.64 -6.46 0.74
N GLU A 257 -0.04 -7.49 0.24
CA GLU A 257 -1.51 -7.57 0.29
C GLU A 257 -2.03 -7.67 1.74
N VAL A 258 -1.39 -8.48 2.58
CA VAL A 258 -1.75 -8.61 4.00
C VAL A 258 -1.53 -7.29 4.74
N GLU A 259 -0.44 -6.58 4.45
CA GLU A 259 -0.15 -5.27 5.03
C GLU A 259 -1.19 -4.22 4.57
N GLY A 260 -1.56 -4.22 3.28
CA GLY A 260 -2.62 -3.38 2.74
C GLY A 260 -3.99 -3.64 3.38
N LEU A 261 -4.37 -4.90 3.55
CA LEU A 261 -5.63 -5.28 4.22
C LEU A 261 -5.67 -4.86 5.69
N LYS A 262 -4.53 -4.94 6.39
CA LYS A 262 -4.42 -4.45 7.77
C LYS A 262 -4.56 -2.94 7.85
N ALA A 263 -3.94 -2.20 6.93
CA ALA A 263 -4.05 -0.75 6.86
C ALA A 263 -5.49 -0.32 6.58
N ALA A 264 -6.15 -0.94 5.59
CA ALA A 264 -7.56 -0.66 5.29
C ALA A 264 -8.47 -0.93 6.51
N ARG A 265 -8.29 -2.07 7.20
CA ARG A 265 -9.06 -2.39 8.40
C ARG A 265 -8.80 -1.41 9.55
N ALA A 266 -7.58 -0.88 9.68
CA ALA A 266 -7.27 0.12 10.69
C ALA A 266 -7.98 1.46 10.40
N THR A 267 -8.05 1.86 9.13
CA THR A 267 -8.83 3.03 8.68
C THR A 267 -10.32 2.82 8.94
N ASP A 268 -10.89 1.68 8.53
CA ASP A 268 -12.30 1.36 8.79
C ASP A 268 -12.62 1.42 10.29
N GLN A 269 -11.72 0.90 11.13
CA GLN A 269 -11.90 0.93 12.58
C GLN A 269 -11.79 2.33 13.17
N ALA A 270 -10.92 3.19 12.63
CA ALA A 270 -10.83 4.60 13.00
C ALA A 270 -12.11 5.37 12.61
N GLU A 271 -12.65 5.11 11.41
CA GLU A 271 -13.92 5.68 10.95
C GLU A 271 -15.09 5.26 11.85
N VAL A 272 -15.18 3.97 12.19
CA VAL A 272 -16.20 3.46 13.12
C VAL A 272 -16.10 4.13 14.48
N ASN A 273 -14.89 4.28 15.02
CA ASN A 273 -14.68 4.96 16.30
C ASN A 273 -15.07 6.45 16.23
N ALA A 274 -14.77 7.13 15.12
CA ALA A 274 -15.16 8.53 14.91
C ALA A 274 -16.69 8.69 14.80
N VAL A 275 -17.37 7.76 14.13
CA VAL A 275 -18.84 7.72 14.06
C VAL A 275 -19.43 7.48 15.45
N LEU A 276 -18.90 6.52 16.22
CA LEU A 276 -19.35 6.25 17.59
C LEU A 276 -19.18 7.49 18.49
N ALA A 277 -18.03 8.15 18.44
CA ALA A 277 -17.77 9.38 19.21
C ALA A 277 -18.73 10.53 18.84
N ARG A 278 -19.23 10.57 17.59
CA ARG A 278 -20.23 11.56 17.15
C ARG A 278 -21.66 11.18 17.52
N LEU A 279 -21.97 9.89 17.59
CA LEU A 279 -23.29 9.37 17.98
C LEU A 279 -23.49 9.37 19.50
N GLU A 280 -22.43 9.18 20.29
CA GLU A 280 -22.47 9.15 21.76
C GLU A 280 -23.11 10.41 22.40
N PRO A 281 -22.75 11.65 22.02
CA PRO A 281 -23.42 12.86 22.53
C PRO A 281 -24.86 13.01 22.01
N LEU A 282 -25.18 12.49 20.82
CA LEU A 282 -26.56 12.50 20.28
C LEU A 282 -27.47 11.52 21.03
N LEU A 283 -26.93 10.37 21.44
CA LEU A 283 -27.60 9.39 22.30
C LEU A 283 -27.78 9.91 23.73
N ALA A 284 -26.78 10.62 24.29
CA ALA A 284 -26.88 11.21 25.62
C ALA A 284 -27.86 12.39 25.70
N THR A 285 -28.10 13.09 24.58
CA THR A 285 -29.01 14.25 24.50
C THR A 285 -30.44 13.85 24.13
N ALA A 286 -30.69 12.63 23.68
CA ALA A 286 -32.03 12.13 23.38
C ALA A 286 -32.82 11.86 24.68
N PRO A 287 -33.83 12.67 25.06
CA PRO A 287 -34.67 12.38 26.21
C PRO A 287 -35.71 11.33 25.79
N ASN A 288 -35.74 10.21 26.51
CA ASN A 288 -36.68 9.08 26.36
C ASN A 288 -36.55 8.28 25.06
N LEU A 289 -35.64 7.30 25.05
CA LEU A 289 -35.87 6.09 24.28
C LEU A 289 -36.92 5.26 25.05
N PRO A 290 -38.07 4.89 24.45
CA PRO A 290 -38.99 3.96 25.10
C PRO A 290 -38.22 2.66 25.35
N GLU A 291 -38.10 2.28 26.63
CA GLU A 291 -37.61 0.96 27.02
C GLU A 291 -38.39 -0.09 26.21
N GLY A 292 -37.67 -0.96 25.50
CA GLY A 292 -38.23 -1.89 24.54
C GLY A 292 -39.38 -2.70 25.13
N GLU A 293 -40.50 -2.72 24.42
CA GLU A 293 -41.48 -3.80 24.54
C GLU A 293 -40.77 -5.11 24.15
N GLU A 294 -40.57 -5.98 25.13
CA GLU A 294 -40.40 -7.41 24.91
C GLU A 294 -41.66 -7.94 24.20
N ALA A 295 -41.51 -8.42 22.97
CA ALA A 295 -42.48 -9.26 22.27
C ALA A 295 -41.74 -10.29 21.40
#